data_AF-A0A8S2DPX9-F1
#
_entry.id   AF-A0A8S2DPX9-F1
#
_cell.length_a   1.000
_cell.length_b   1.000
_cell.length_c   1.000
_cell.angle_alpha   90.00
_cell.angle_beta   90.00
_cell.angle_gamma   90.00
#
_symmetry.space_group_name_H-M   'P 1'
#
loop_
_entity.id
_entity.type
_entity.pdbx_description
1 polymer ?
#
loop_
_entity_poly.entity_id
_entity_poly.type
_entity_poly.pdbx_seq_one_letter_code
_entity_poly.pdbx_strand_id
1 'polypeptide(L)'
;MSIELISRSCFKIKQQDHISNEELTLLFGHIVQELSKLKSGTSKDSFIRAISEIISLLENKDTEKACKSYMFNHKVFVLIRDALVILLNKWHTNETLNEQEMVLLQKTSAIFWDMIQEIADTDVVVFKTLLLNESFIESIKLCVDDITANDKQSDDDILSVLDTMIWVLGKLINKEKEVQDDPTLLTLLDSIMKCICSARYLDTFKQLCPEDSEVSVAVQFLLVTCPHYVIYYYDGERLEEIESLMRQTKFDHYLEVFGQFMQSIEKWNSSLIKAMSYSTGILQYISAGEVQRQKYLDLHLKLIDYTIIILKSPNINELLKAHVTTDLSRLIYTAVCYLFGLSFDPTFLTIIKEKELAQTFLTLTEANDNMIQVDTYRLLSMILNENEIKTLANPVKITRVFRDLIQIYIDNMLRKMVLQNTLLSLKGRYFKMIAAEKSLNT
;
A
#
# COMPACT_ATOMS: atom_id res chain seq x y z
N MET A 1 19.30 16.14 37.02
CA MET A 1 17.98 16.43 37.58
C MET A 1 16.83 15.96 36.69
N SER A 2 16.53 16.54 35.51
CA SER A 2 15.35 16.11 34.72
C SER A 2 15.40 14.65 34.25
N ILE A 3 16.55 14.15 33.77
CA ILE A 3 16.70 12.73 33.39
C ILE A 3 16.45 11.82 34.60
N GLU A 4 17.09 12.08 35.75
CA GLU A 4 16.91 11.27 36.97
C GLU A 4 15.46 11.23 37.46
N LEU A 5 14.69 12.31 37.27
CA LEU A 5 13.27 12.37 37.61
C LEU A 5 12.41 11.52 36.65
N ILE A 6 12.76 11.50 35.36
CA ILE A 6 12.16 10.63 34.36
C ILE A 6 12.49 9.17 34.70
N SER A 7 13.76 8.84 34.92
CA SER A 7 14.18 7.47 35.28
C SER A 7 13.47 6.97 36.54
N ARG A 8 13.32 7.82 37.56
CA ARG A 8 12.56 7.49 38.78
C ARG A 8 11.08 7.20 38.49
N SER A 9 10.46 8.00 37.61
CA SER A 9 9.05 7.81 37.25
C SER A 9 8.87 6.53 36.45
N CYS A 10 9.74 6.26 35.48
CA CYS A 10 9.77 5.01 34.73
C CYS A 10 10.00 3.79 35.64
N PHE A 11 10.94 3.89 36.57
CA PHE A 11 11.23 2.82 37.53
C PHE A 11 10.02 2.49 38.41
N LYS A 12 9.29 3.51 38.89
CA LYS A 12 8.06 3.31 39.67
C LYS A 12 7.00 2.57 38.87
N ILE A 13 6.80 2.95 37.60
CA ILE A 13 5.86 2.26 36.71
C ILE A 13 6.30 0.80 36.53
N LYS A 14 7.60 0.54 36.34
CA LYS A 14 8.13 -0.81 36.12
C LYS A 14 8.00 -1.75 37.32
N GLN A 15 8.08 -1.23 38.54
CA GLN A 15 8.08 -2.06 39.76
C GLN A 15 6.68 -2.43 40.28
N GLN A 16 5.62 -1.83 39.76
CA GLN A 16 4.28 -2.05 40.26
C GLN A 16 3.51 -3.03 39.36
N ASP A 17 3.24 -4.23 39.85
CA ASP A 17 2.43 -5.24 39.15
C ASP A 17 0.99 -4.76 38.89
N HIS A 18 0.49 -3.87 39.75
CA HIS A 18 -0.83 -3.24 39.66
C HIS A 18 -0.74 -1.75 40.01
N ILE A 19 -0.51 -0.92 39.00
CA ILE A 19 -0.58 0.53 39.11
C ILE A 19 -1.99 1.02 38.72
N SER A 20 -2.55 1.95 39.49
CA SER A 20 -3.86 2.54 39.16
C SER A 20 -3.76 3.48 37.96
N ASN A 21 -4.86 3.66 37.22
CA ASN A 21 -4.90 4.62 36.10
C ASN A 21 -4.60 6.06 36.56
N GLU A 22 -5.03 6.45 37.77
CA GLU A 22 -4.76 7.78 38.33
C GLU A 22 -3.26 7.97 38.60
N GLU A 23 -2.59 6.98 39.18
CA GLU A 23 -1.15 7.01 39.45
C GLU A 23 -0.34 6.99 38.15
N LEU A 24 -0.73 6.19 37.16
CA LEU A 24 -0.14 6.22 35.81
C LEU A 24 -0.25 7.60 35.18
N THR A 25 -1.41 8.24 35.28
CA THR A 25 -1.63 9.60 34.74
C THR A 25 -0.68 10.61 35.37
N LEU A 26 -0.52 10.55 36.69
CA LEU A 26 0.34 11.46 37.42
C LEU A 26 1.82 11.24 37.06
N LEU A 27 2.27 9.98 37.01
CA LEU A 27 3.65 9.65 36.63
C LEU A 27 3.96 10.03 35.18
N PHE A 28 3.05 9.74 34.24
CA PHE A 28 3.21 10.19 32.86
C PHE A 28 3.11 11.71 32.71
N GLY A 29 2.29 12.38 33.51
CA GLY A 29 2.24 13.84 33.58
C GLY A 29 3.60 14.44 33.97
N HIS A 30 4.26 13.88 34.99
CA HIS A 30 5.61 14.28 35.38
C HIS A 30 6.63 14.01 34.27
N ILE A 31 6.57 12.83 33.64
CA ILE A 31 7.45 12.48 32.52
C ILE A 31 7.30 13.50 31.38
N VAL A 32 6.06 13.84 30.98
CA VAL A 32 5.79 14.83 29.93
C VAL A 32 6.34 16.20 30.31
N GLN A 33 6.16 16.63 31.56
CA GLN A 33 6.65 17.93 32.01
C GLN A 33 8.18 18.00 31.91
N GLU A 34 8.89 16.98 32.38
CA GLU A 34 10.36 16.96 32.36
C GLU A 34 10.91 16.77 30.93
N LEU A 35 10.29 15.93 30.11
CA LEU A 35 10.66 15.79 28.71
C LEU A 35 10.44 17.08 27.92
N SER A 36 9.34 17.79 28.17
CA SER A 36 9.05 19.06 27.49
C SER A 36 10.11 20.12 27.80
N LYS A 37 10.60 20.16 29.06
CA LYS A 37 11.73 21.01 29.45
C LYS A 37 13.00 20.62 28.69
N LEU A 38 13.32 19.33 28.62
CA LEU A 38 14.48 18.82 27.88
C LEU A 38 14.40 19.15 26.38
N LYS A 39 13.22 19.01 25.76
CA LYS A 39 12.98 19.35 24.35
C LYS A 39 13.18 20.84 24.07
N SER A 40 12.71 21.71 24.98
CA SER A 40 12.85 23.17 24.85
C SER A 40 14.25 23.71 25.21
N GLY A 41 15.08 22.89 25.85
CA GLY A 41 16.44 23.24 26.22
C GLY A 41 17.44 23.12 25.05
N THR A 42 18.72 23.39 25.33
CA THR A 42 19.79 23.41 24.32
C THR A 42 20.40 22.05 23.98
N SER A 43 20.09 20.97 24.72
CA SER A 43 20.68 19.64 24.49
C SER A 43 19.65 18.64 23.98
N LYS A 44 19.54 18.53 22.65
CA LYS A 44 18.72 17.50 21.98
C LYS A 44 19.11 16.07 22.41
N ASP A 45 20.40 15.82 22.64
CA ASP A 45 20.91 14.51 23.09
C ASP A 45 20.35 14.08 24.44
N SER A 46 20.10 15.03 25.35
CA SER A 46 19.52 14.74 26.66
C SER A 46 18.04 14.37 26.56
N PHE A 47 17.32 14.95 25.60
CA PHE A 47 15.95 14.57 25.26
C PHE A 47 15.90 13.15 24.65
N ILE A 48 16.76 12.88 23.66
CA ILE A 48 16.86 11.56 23.00
C ILE A 48 17.17 10.44 24.00
N ARG A 49 18.14 10.66 24.92
CA ARG A 49 18.44 9.70 25.99
C ARG A 49 17.24 9.42 26.90
N ALA A 50 16.51 10.47 27.30
CA ALA A 50 15.32 10.31 28.14
C ALA A 50 14.19 9.55 27.42
N ILE A 51 14.02 9.74 26.11
CA ILE A 51 13.04 8.98 25.32
C ILE A 51 13.43 7.50 25.23
N SER A 52 14.72 7.19 25.11
CA SER A 52 15.21 5.80 25.13
C SER A 52 14.87 5.07 26.42
N GLU A 53 15.00 5.74 27.58
CA GLU A 53 14.57 5.17 28.86
C GLU A 53 13.07 4.86 28.90
N ILE A 54 12.25 5.73 28.33
CA ILE A 54 10.79 5.54 28.26
C ILE A 54 10.42 4.39 27.32
N ILE A 55 11.09 4.27 26.18
CA ILE A 55 10.86 3.15 25.26
C ILE A 55 11.22 1.82 25.91
N SER A 56 12.33 1.77 26.66
CA SER A 56 12.70 0.55 27.40
C SER A 56 11.67 0.14 28.48
N LEU A 57 10.88 1.10 28.99
CA LEU A 57 9.77 0.82 29.89
C LEU A 57 8.58 0.22 29.14
N LEU A 58 8.26 0.77 27.96
CA LEU A 58 7.13 0.33 27.13
C LEU A 58 7.32 -1.08 26.56
N GLU A 59 8.56 -1.55 26.39
CA GLU A 59 8.90 -2.91 25.93
C GLU A 59 8.63 -4.03 26.96
N ASN A 60 8.35 -3.70 28.22
CA ASN A 60 8.06 -4.71 29.24
C ASN A 60 6.62 -5.22 29.11
N LYS A 61 6.43 -6.48 28.72
CA LYS A 61 5.11 -7.10 28.42
C LYS A 61 4.02 -6.90 29.48
N ASP A 62 4.38 -6.90 30.76
CA ASP A 62 3.41 -6.67 31.85
C ASP A 62 2.98 -5.20 31.95
N THR A 63 3.90 -4.29 31.64
CA THR A 63 3.68 -2.83 31.57
C THR A 63 2.98 -2.45 30.26
N GLU A 64 3.28 -3.15 29.17
CA GLU A 64 2.75 -2.95 27.82
C GLU A 64 1.21 -3.01 27.82
N LYS A 65 0.62 -4.06 28.43
CA LYS A 65 -0.84 -4.23 28.47
C LYS A 65 -1.56 -3.16 29.30
N ALA A 66 -0.98 -2.78 30.45
CA ALA A 66 -1.53 -1.75 31.32
C ALA A 66 -1.44 -0.36 30.68
N CYS A 67 -0.31 -0.06 30.04
CA CYS A 67 -0.09 1.17 29.31
C CYS A 67 -0.99 1.27 28.08
N LYS A 68 -1.05 0.25 27.22
CA LYS A 68 -1.80 0.23 25.94
C LYS A 68 -3.25 0.72 26.05
N SER A 69 -4.01 0.26 27.05
CA SER A 69 -5.42 0.67 27.23
C SER A 69 -5.61 2.16 27.62
N TYR A 70 -4.58 2.80 28.18
CA TYR A 70 -4.64 4.17 28.69
C TYR A 70 -3.93 5.18 27.76
N MET A 71 -3.04 4.70 26.89
CA MET A 71 -1.92 5.49 26.38
C MET A 71 -2.09 6.15 25.02
N PHE A 72 -3.07 5.73 24.21
CA PHE A 72 -3.24 6.27 22.85
C PHE A 72 -3.40 7.81 22.81
N ASN A 73 -3.89 8.41 23.91
CA ASN A 73 -4.20 9.84 24.00
C ASN A 73 -3.17 10.63 24.80
N HIS A 74 -2.09 10.00 25.28
CA HIS A 74 -1.16 10.67 26.17
C HIS A 74 -0.07 11.45 25.40
N LYS A 75 0.24 12.67 25.85
CA LYS A 75 1.29 13.55 25.28
C LYS A 75 2.70 12.94 25.22
N VAL A 76 2.91 11.76 25.84
CA VAL A 76 4.17 11.01 25.73
C VAL A 76 4.40 10.56 24.29
N PHE A 77 3.38 10.08 23.58
CA PHE A 77 3.57 9.63 22.19
C PHE A 77 3.85 10.79 21.23
N VAL A 78 3.34 11.97 21.53
CA VAL A 78 3.71 13.20 20.81
C VAL A 78 5.22 13.43 20.93
N LEU A 79 5.78 13.29 22.14
CA LEU A 79 7.21 13.47 22.39
C LEU A 79 8.05 12.34 21.79
N ILE A 80 7.55 11.10 21.79
CA ILE A 80 8.18 9.96 21.11
C ILE A 80 8.22 10.19 19.59
N ARG A 81 7.10 10.64 18.98
CA ARG A 81 7.06 11.05 17.57
C ARG A 81 8.04 12.20 17.29
N ASP A 82 8.10 13.20 18.16
CA ASP A 82 9.04 14.31 18.00
C ASP A 82 10.51 13.86 18.07
N ALA A 83 10.81 12.77 18.78
CA ALA A 83 12.14 12.15 18.74
C ALA A 83 12.42 11.51 17.37
N LEU A 84 11.45 10.82 16.75
CA LEU A 84 11.58 10.37 15.35
C LEU A 84 11.89 11.54 14.41
N VAL A 85 11.16 12.65 14.54
CA VAL A 85 11.38 13.87 13.73
C VAL A 85 12.82 14.36 13.87
N ILE A 86 13.34 14.43 15.09
CA ILE A 86 14.73 14.86 15.33
C ILE A 86 15.73 13.92 14.65
N LEU A 87 15.56 12.60 14.80
CA LEU A 87 16.49 11.61 14.28
C LEU A 87 16.44 11.50 12.75
N LEU A 88 15.25 11.53 12.15
CA LEU A 88 15.07 11.55 10.70
C LEU A 88 15.68 12.83 10.10
N ASN A 89 15.45 13.99 10.72
CA ASN A 89 16.06 15.24 10.26
C ASN A 89 17.58 15.24 10.38
N LYS A 90 18.12 14.63 11.45
CA LYS A 90 19.57 14.45 11.63
C LYS A 90 20.17 13.61 10.50
N TRP A 91 19.52 12.51 10.15
CA TRP A 91 19.91 11.72 8.97
C TRP A 91 19.78 12.51 7.66
N HIS A 92 18.68 13.25 7.48
CA HIS A 92 18.45 14.11 6.33
C HIS A 92 19.54 15.19 6.18
N THR A 93 20.04 15.77 7.26
CA THR A 93 21.13 16.77 7.23
C THR A 93 22.53 16.17 7.10
N ASN A 94 22.66 14.86 6.84
CA ASN A 94 23.93 14.11 6.76
C ASN A 94 24.70 14.04 8.08
N GLU A 95 24.04 14.28 9.21
CA GLU A 95 24.65 14.02 10.51
C GLU A 95 24.61 12.51 10.81
N THR A 96 25.74 11.95 11.25
CA THR A 96 25.82 10.52 11.58
C THR A 96 24.96 10.20 12.80
N LEU A 97 24.07 9.21 12.65
CA LEU A 97 23.37 8.59 13.76
C LEU A 97 24.28 7.57 14.43
N ASN A 98 24.43 7.66 15.75
CA ASN A 98 25.13 6.62 16.49
C ASN A 98 24.24 5.38 16.68
N GLU A 99 24.84 4.27 17.11
CA GLU A 99 24.13 2.99 17.31
C GLU A 99 22.91 3.12 18.23
N GLN A 100 23.00 3.91 19.30
CA GLN A 100 21.87 4.10 20.23
C GLN A 100 20.73 4.90 19.58
N GLU A 101 21.06 5.91 18.79
CA GLU A 101 20.09 6.70 18.03
C GLU A 101 19.40 5.85 16.97
N MET A 102 20.13 4.97 16.29
CA MET A 102 19.56 4.02 15.32
C MET A 102 18.62 3.02 15.97
N VAL A 103 19.04 2.40 17.08
CA VAL A 103 18.18 1.50 17.85
C VAL A 103 16.93 2.23 18.35
N LEU A 104 17.06 3.48 18.80
CA LEU A 104 15.92 4.27 19.23
C LEU A 104 14.94 4.52 18.07
N LEU A 105 15.46 4.86 16.90
CA LEU A 105 14.66 5.11 15.70
C LEU A 105 13.82 3.87 15.32
N GLN A 106 14.45 2.68 15.27
CA GLN A 106 13.80 1.40 14.95
C GLN A 106 12.74 1.01 15.98
N LYS A 107 13.06 1.11 17.28
CA LYS A 107 12.12 0.78 18.35
C LYS A 107 10.91 1.70 18.34
N THR A 108 11.14 2.98 18.03
CA THR A 108 10.06 3.96 18.00
C THR A 108 9.10 3.70 16.83
N SER A 109 9.60 3.35 15.64
CA SER A 109 8.71 2.99 14.52
C SER A 109 7.93 1.71 14.78
N ALA A 110 8.55 0.71 15.43
CA ALA A 110 7.87 -0.52 15.84
C ALA A 110 6.71 -0.25 16.81
N ILE A 111 6.89 0.66 17.78
CA ILE A 111 5.80 1.05 18.69
C ILE A 111 4.60 1.60 17.91
N PHE A 112 4.82 2.48 16.93
CA PHE A 112 3.72 3.02 16.12
C PHE A 112 3.04 1.96 15.26
N TRP A 113 3.80 0.98 14.78
CA TRP A 113 3.26 -0.19 14.09
C TRP A 113 2.33 -1.01 14.99
N ASP A 114 2.78 -1.35 16.20
CA ASP A 114 1.99 -2.13 17.14
C ASP A 114 0.71 -1.38 17.53
N MET A 115 0.81 -0.06 17.74
CA MET A 115 -0.32 0.81 18.06
C MET A 115 -1.41 0.80 16.97
N ILE A 116 -1.05 0.93 15.69
CA ILE A 116 -2.05 0.98 14.61
C ILE A 116 -2.73 -0.38 14.38
N GLN A 117 -2.08 -1.50 14.73
CA GLN A 117 -2.72 -2.82 14.66
C GLN A 117 -3.78 -3.01 15.74
N GLU A 118 -3.57 -2.42 16.92
CA GLU A 118 -4.43 -2.64 18.09
C GLU A 118 -5.52 -1.59 18.26
N ILE A 119 -5.44 -0.47 17.55
CA ILE A 119 -6.39 0.64 17.74
C ILE A 119 -7.81 0.27 17.30
N ALA A 120 -8.75 0.47 18.22
CA ALA A 120 -10.19 0.35 17.95
C ALA A 120 -10.65 1.48 17.02
N ASP A 121 -11.69 1.23 16.21
CA ASP A 121 -12.19 2.21 15.23
C ASP A 121 -12.62 3.53 15.88
N THR A 122 -13.03 3.50 17.16
CA THR A 122 -13.41 4.69 17.95
C THR A 122 -12.24 5.60 18.31
N ASP A 123 -11.01 5.10 18.34
CA ASP A 123 -9.82 5.84 18.78
C ASP A 123 -8.96 6.32 17.60
N VAL A 124 -9.34 5.98 16.36
CA VAL A 124 -8.59 6.30 15.14
C VAL A 124 -8.38 7.82 14.99
N VAL A 125 -9.37 8.63 15.38
CA VAL A 125 -9.30 10.10 15.32
C VAL A 125 -8.15 10.67 16.19
N VAL A 126 -7.89 10.07 17.35
CA VAL A 126 -6.80 10.55 18.21
C VAL A 126 -5.45 10.15 17.64
N PHE A 127 -5.35 8.94 17.10
CA PHE A 127 -4.14 8.46 16.44
C PHE A 127 -3.85 9.21 15.14
N LYS A 128 -4.90 9.63 14.41
CA LYS A 128 -4.81 10.58 13.30
C LYS A 128 -4.16 11.88 13.74
N THR A 129 -4.64 12.49 14.82
CA THR A 129 -4.07 13.76 15.34
C THR A 129 -2.61 13.62 15.75
N LEU A 130 -2.23 12.43 16.23
CA LEU A 130 -0.85 12.10 16.57
C LEU A 130 0.05 11.98 15.33
N LEU A 131 -0.38 11.26 14.30
CA LEU A 131 0.46 10.94 13.14
C LEU A 131 0.40 11.96 12.00
N LEU A 132 -0.73 12.64 11.77
CA LEU A 132 -0.88 13.68 10.76
C LEU A 132 -0.35 15.02 11.26
N ASN A 133 0.88 15.00 11.78
CA ASN A 133 1.59 16.19 12.17
C ASN A 133 2.50 16.64 11.02
N GLU A 134 2.37 17.91 10.64
CA GLU A 134 3.10 18.50 9.51
C GLU A 134 4.62 18.25 9.60
N SER A 135 5.24 18.52 10.75
CA SER A 135 6.69 18.32 10.90
C SER A 135 7.11 16.85 10.78
N PHE A 136 6.26 15.92 11.21
CA PHE A 136 6.53 14.50 11.10
C PHE A 136 6.44 13.98 9.67
N ILE A 137 5.37 14.33 8.96
CA ILE A 137 5.22 13.94 7.57
C ILE A 137 6.28 14.61 6.68
N GLU A 138 6.61 15.88 6.93
CA GLU A 138 7.69 16.57 6.20
C GLU A 138 9.05 15.89 6.42
N SER A 139 9.37 15.44 7.63
CA SER A 139 10.61 14.67 7.87
C SER A 139 10.65 13.35 7.11
N ILE A 140 9.54 12.60 7.04
CA ILE A 140 9.47 11.38 6.21
C ILE A 140 9.67 11.75 4.74
N LYS A 141 8.95 12.76 4.26
CA LYS A 141 9.01 13.24 2.88
C LYS A 141 10.42 13.60 2.46
N LEU A 142 11.13 14.40 3.26
CA LEU A 142 12.53 14.78 3.00
C LEU A 142 13.43 13.55 2.90
N CYS A 143 13.21 12.54 3.74
CA CYS A 143 13.98 11.31 3.67
C CYS A 143 13.70 10.50 2.39
N VAL A 144 12.44 10.46 1.94
CA VAL A 144 12.05 9.84 0.66
C VAL A 144 12.66 10.58 -0.54
N ASP A 145 12.68 11.91 -0.49
CA ASP A 145 13.30 12.74 -1.53
C ASP A 145 14.83 12.50 -1.60
N ASP A 146 15.51 12.36 -0.46
CA ASP A 146 16.94 12.02 -0.41
C ASP A 146 17.25 10.64 -1.02
N ILE A 147 16.40 9.64 -0.74
CA ILE A 147 16.50 8.30 -1.34
C ILE A 147 16.37 8.42 -2.86
N THR A 148 15.46 9.27 -3.32
CA THR A 148 15.18 9.49 -4.74
C THR A 148 16.36 10.11 -5.50
N ALA A 149 17.09 11.03 -4.85
CA ALA A 149 18.19 11.78 -5.47
C ALA A 149 19.45 10.94 -5.77
N ASN A 150 19.53 9.69 -5.31
CA ASN A 150 20.65 8.77 -5.52
C ASN A 150 22.01 9.18 -4.92
N ASP A 151 22.04 10.28 -4.16
CA ASP A 151 23.26 10.84 -3.57
C ASP A 151 23.57 10.30 -2.16
N LYS A 152 22.57 9.71 -1.49
CA LYS A 152 22.77 9.03 -0.20
C LYS A 152 22.80 7.53 -0.37
N GLN A 153 23.89 6.92 0.13
CA GLN A 153 24.00 5.47 0.27
C GLN A 153 22.82 4.97 1.10
N SER A 154 22.08 4.00 0.55
CA SER A 154 20.93 3.38 1.21
C SER A 154 21.37 2.82 2.56
N ASP A 155 20.97 3.46 3.65
CA ASP A 155 21.08 2.85 4.97
C ASP A 155 19.84 1.96 5.15
N ASP A 156 20.06 0.64 5.15
CA ASP A 156 18.98 -0.35 5.26
C ASP A 156 18.17 -0.14 6.54
N ASP A 157 18.79 0.36 7.62
CA ASP A 157 18.07 0.63 8.86
C ASP A 157 17.08 1.78 8.69
N ILE A 158 17.45 2.84 7.96
CA ILE A 158 16.57 3.96 7.66
C ILE A 158 15.45 3.55 6.72
N LEU A 159 15.77 2.74 5.70
CA LEU A 159 14.75 2.20 4.80
C LEU A 159 13.73 1.35 5.55
N SER A 160 14.16 0.55 6.53
CA SER A 160 13.26 -0.26 7.37
C SER A 160 12.33 0.62 8.22
N VAL A 161 12.85 1.71 8.78
CA VAL A 161 12.06 2.69 9.54
C VAL A 161 11.03 3.37 8.64
N LEU A 162 11.43 3.85 7.47
CA LEU A 162 10.53 4.50 6.51
C LEU A 162 9.47 3.51 6.00
N ASP A 163 9.85 2.27 5.71
CA ASP A 163 8.94 1.19 5.34
C ASP A 163 7.84 1.03 6.38
N THR A 164 8.25 0.89 7.65
CA THR A 164 7.33 0.75 8.79
C THR A 164 6.39 1.95 8.89
N MET A 165 6.91 3.18 8.84
CA MET A 165 6.08 4.37 9.02
C MET A 165 5.11 4.61 7.85
N ILE A 166 5.52 4.34 6.61
CA ILE A 166 4.61 4.42 5.46
C ILE A 166 3.50 3.37 5.58
N TRP A 167 3.80 2.16 6.06
CA TRP A 167 2.79 1.15 6.36
C TRP A 167 1.82 1.58 7.46
N VAL A 168 2.32 2.23 8.52
CA VAL A 168 1.48 2.80 9.59
C VAL A 168 0.51 3.84 9.01
N LEU A 169 0.99 4.77 8.20
CA LEU A 169 0.15 5.78 7.54
C LEU A 169 -0.86 5.12 6.59
N GLY A 170 -0.42 4.13 5.80
CA GLY A 170 -1.25 3.28 4.95
C GLY A 170 -2.45 2.68 5.71
N LYS A 171 -2.19 2.10 6.88
CA LYS A 171 -3.22 1.50 7.74
C LYS A 171 -4.15 2.53 8.36
N LEU A 172 -3.66 3.73 8.67
CA LEU A 172 -4.50 4.82 9.15
C LEU A 172 -5.56 5.23 8.11
N ILE A 173 -5.15 5.42 6.85
CA ILE A 173 -6.09 5.76 5.76
C ILE A 173 -7.11 4.65 5.55
N ASN A 174 -6.70 3.38 5.69
CA ASN A 174 -7.61 2.23 5.64
C ASN A 174 -8.74 2.29 6.67
N LYS A 175 -8.42 2.75 7.87
CA LYS A 175 -9.37 2.83 8.98
C LYS A 175 -10.24 4.10 8.91
N GLU A 176 -9.73 5.18 8.34
CA GLU A 176 -10.44 6.47 8.27
C GLU A 176 -10.30 7.09 6.88
N LYS A 177 -11.27 6.85 5.99
CA LYS A 177 -11.23 7.34 4.60
C LYS A 177 -11.09 8.86 4.48
N GLU A 178 -11.65 9.63 5.42
CA GLU A 178 -11.54 11.09 5.45
C GLU A 178 -10.08 11.59 5.59
N VAL A 179 -9.14 10.72 5.98
CA VAL A 179 -7.70 11.02 6.03
C VAL A 179 -7.07 11.10 4.64
N GLN A 180 -7.64 10.44 3.64
CA GLN A 180 -7.07 10.36 2.30
C GLN A 180 -6.91 11.74 1.64
N ASP A 181 -7.75 12.70 2.02
CA ASP A 181 -7.75 14.05 1.48
C ASP A 181 -6.89 15.05 2.24
N ASP A 182 -6.18 14.61 3.28
CA ASP A 182 -5.32 15.48 4.09
C ASP A 182 -4.17 16.08 3.25
N PRO A 183 -4.04 17.44 3.20
CA PRO A 183 -3.02 18.09 2.39
C PRO A 183 -1.59 17.66 2.73
N THR A 184 -1.31 17.36 4.01
CA THR A 184 0.01 16.94 4.45
C THR A 184 0.36 15.55 3.92
N LEU A 185 -0.61 14.64 3.82
CA LEU A 185 -0.38 13.33 3.24
C LEU A 185 -0.20 13.37 1.73
N LEU A 186 -0.81 14.34 1.06
CA LEU A 186 -0.63 14.54 -0.37
C LEU A 186 0.79 14.97 -0.74
N THR A 187 1.43 15.81 0.07
CA THR A 187 2.82 16.20 -0.18
C THR A 187 3.77 15.00 -0.04
N LEU A 188 3.49 14.07 0.89
CA LEU A 188 4.23 12.82 1.00
C LEU A 188 3.97 11.90 -0.20
N LEU A 189 2.73 11.80 -0.66
CA LEU A 189 2.36 11.04 -1.86
C LEU A 189 3.17 11.52 -3.07
N ASP A 190 3.30 12.84 -3.27
CA ASP A 190 4.12 13.42 -4.35
C ASP A 190 5.57 12.95 -4.31
N SER A 191 6.20 12.94 -3.14
CA SER A 191 7.57 12.46 -2.97
C SER A 191 7.70 10.94 -3.20
N ILE A 192 6.73 10.15 -2.74
CA ILE A 192 6.68 8.71 -3.02
C ILE A 192 6.52 8.45 -4.52
N MET A 193 5.69 9.21 -5.22
CA MET A 193 5.54 9.08 -6.67
C MET A 193 6.83 9.46 -7.41
N LYS A 194 7.53 10.54 -7.00
CA LYS A 194 8.86 10.87 -7.53
C LYS A 194 9.85 9.73 -7.31
N CYS A 195 9.81 9.09 -6.14
CA CYS A 195 10.62 7.93 -5.82
C CYS A 195 10.37 6.76 -6.79
N ILE A 196 9.11 6.42 -7.05
CA ILE A 196 8.72 5.35 -7.99
C ILE A 196 9.08 5.68 -9.44
N CYS A 197 9.13 6.96 -9.80
CA CYS A 197 9.59 7.41 -11.12
C CYS A 197 11.12 7.59 -11.23
N SER A 198 11.86 7.37 -10.15
CA SER A 198 13.29 7.64 -10.08
C SER A 198 14.14 6.60 -10.82
N ALA A 199 15.38 6.96 -11.14
CA ALA A 199 16.37 6.01 -11.65
C ALA A 199 16.65 4.89 -10.63
N ARG A 200 16.75 5.23 -9.34
CA ARG A 200 17.03 4.28 -8.26
C ARG A 200 15.98 3.18 -8.14
N TYR A 201 14.70 3.52 -8.29
CA TYR A 201 13.64 2.52 -8.32
C TYR A 201 13.87 1.51 -9.44
N LEU A 202 14.17 2.00 -10.66
CA LEU A 202 14.41 1.15 -11.82
C LEU A 202 15.68 0.32 -11.68
N ASP A 203 16.75 0.90 -11.13
CA ASP A 203 18.01 0.20 -10.88
C ASP A 203 17.82 -0.92 -9.86
N THR A 204 17.07 -0.66 -8.79
CA THR A 204 16.69 -1.68 -7.79
C THR A 204 15.90 -2.80 -8.44
N PHE A 205 14.98 -2.47 -9.35
CA PHE A 205 14.20 -3.46 -10.08
C PHE A 205 15.07 -4.33 -10.98
N LYS A 206 15.97 -3.73 -11.75
CA LYS A 206 16.89 -4.43 -12.65
C LYS A 206 17.87 -5.36 -11.93
N GLN A 207 18.12 -5.10 -10.63
CA GLN A 207 18.98 -5.92 -9.79
C GLN A 207 18.26 -7.12 -9.16
N LEU A 208 16.94 -7.24 -9.32
CA LEU A 208 16.21 -8.40 -8.81
C LEU A 208 16.70 -9.69 -9.47
N CYS A 209 17.08 -10.67 -8.65
CA CYS A 209 17.38 -12.02 -9.09
C CYS A 209 16.14 -12.92 -8.87
N PRO A 210 15.66 -13.66 -9.87
CA PRO A 210 14.52 -14.58 -9.72
C PRO A 210 14.75 -15.70 -8.69
N GLU A 211 16.01 -16.06 -8.44
CA GLU A 211 16.39 -17.20 -7.61
C GLU A 211 16.78 -16.81 -6.17
N ASP A 212 16.89 -15.51 -5.86
CA ASP A 212 17.27 -15.04 -4.51
C ASP A 212 16.11 -15.21 -3.53
N SER A 213 16.34 -15.87 -2.40
CA SER A 213 15.27 -16.14 -1.43
C SER A 213 14.95 -14.97 -0.49
N GLU A 214 15.84 -13.99 -0.36
CA GLU A 214 15.67 -12.87 0.58
C GLU A 214 15.31 -11.56 -0.13
N VAL A 215 14.33 -10.84 0.43
CA VAL A 215 13.98 -9.48 -0.01
C VAL A 215 14.93 -8.52 0.69
N SER A 216 15.76 -7.79 -0.06
CA SER A 216 16.53 -6.69 0.57
C SER A 216 15.59 -5.59 1.06
N VAL A 217 16.00 -4.84 2.08
CA VAL A 217 15.17 -3.74 2.62
C VAL A 217 14.89 -2.70 1.54
N ALA A 218 15.86 -2.43 0.65
CA ALA A 218 15.65 -1.58 -0.52
C ALA A 218 14.55 -2.09 -1.46
N VAL A 219 14.50 -3.40 -1.75
CA VAL A 219 13.42 -3.98 -2.58
C VAL A 219 12.07 -3.85 -1.87
N GLN A 220 12.01 -4.16 -0.58
CA GLN A 220 10.78 -4.07 0.21
C GLN A 220 10.26 -2.62 0.29
N PHE A 221 11.14 -1.65 0.52
CA PHE A 221 10.73 -0.26 0.57
C PHE A 221 10.33 0.27 -0.83
N LEU A 222 11.24 0.17 -1.80
CA LEU A 222 11.09 0.80 -3.11
C LEU A 222 10.05 0.10 -3.98
N LEU A 223 10.12 -1.23 -4.11
CA LEU A 223 9.32 -1.96 -5.10
C LEU A 223 7.99 -2.49 -4.55
N VAL A 224 7.79 -2.41 -3.23
CA VAL A 224 6.60 -2.92 -2.57
C VAL A 224 5.87 -1.81 -1.83
N THR A 225 6.51 -1.19 -0.84
CA THR A 225 5.82 -0.25 0.07
C THR A 225 5.45 1.06 -0.61
N CYS A 226 6.37 1.69 -1.35
CA CYS A 226 6.08 2.89 -2.11
C CYS A 226 4.93 2.67 -3.13
N PRO A 227 5.01 1.68 -4.03
CA PRO A 227 3.90 1.31 -4.92
C PRO A 227 2.59 1.03 -4.19
N HIS A 228 2.61 0.24 -3.13
CA HIS A 228 1.42 -0.07 -2.35
C HIS A 228 0.74 1.20 -1.83
N TYR A 229 1.53 2.14 -1.32
CA TYR A 229 1.03 3.42 -0.83
C TYR A 229 0.31 4.20 -1.93
N VAL A 230 0.90 4.30 -3.14
CA VAL A 230 0.26 4.97 -4.28
C VAL A 230 -1.05 4.28 -4.69
N ILE A 231 -1.04 2.96 -4.79
CA ILE A 231 -2.23 2.16 -5.10
C ILE A 231 -3.34 2.39 -4.07
N TYR A 232 -2.97 2.59 -2.80
CA TYR A 232 -3.92 2.79 -1.72
C TYR A 232 -4.58 4.18 -1.74
N TYR A 233 -3.84 5.22 -2.12
CA TYR A 233 -4.37 6.59 -2.28
C TYR A 233 -5.21 6.79 -3.54
N TYR A 234 -5.26 5.79 -4.40
CA TYR A 234 -6.00 5.82 -5.63
C TYR A 234 -7.51 5.64 -5.37
N ASP A 235 -8.22 6.74 -5.15
CA ASP A 235 -9.68 6.81 -5.35
C ASP A 235 -9.97 7.71 -6.57
N GLY A 236 -10.99 7.34 -7.34
CA GLY A 236 -11.19 7.74 -8.74
C GLY A 236 -11.27 9.24 -9.02
N GLU A 237 -11.39 10.09 -8.01
CA GLU A 237 -11.37 11.56 -8.13
C GLU A 237 -9.96 12.14 -8.32
N ARG A 238 -8.91 11.46 -7.83
CA ARG A 238 -7.51 11.94 -7.90
C ARG A 238 -6.66 11.21 -8.94
N LEU A 239 -7.35 10.44 -9.78
CA LEU A 239 -6.82 9.67 -10.88
C LEU A 239 -5.90 10.51 -11.79
N GLU A 240 -6.36 11.70 -12.16
CA GLU A 240 -5.70 12.51 -13.18
C GLU A 240 -4.34 13.07 -12.72
N GLU A 241 -4.15 13.37 -11.44
CA GLU A 241 -2.89 13.92 -10.92
C GLU A 241 -1.79 12.85 -10.82
N ILE A 242 -2.13 11.71 -10.21
CA ILE A 242 -1.24 10.54 -10.09
C ILE A 242 -0.89 10.01 -11.48
N GLU A 243 -1.88 9.88 -12.36
CA GLU A 243 -1.64 9.51 -13.74
C GLU A 243 -0.72 10.54 -14.42
N SER A 244 -0.92 11.86 -14.25
CA SER A 244 -0.11 12.89 -14.95
C SER A 244 1.39 12.74 -14.69
N LEU A 245 1.75 12.49 -13.43
CA LEU A 245 3.14 12.36 -13.03
C LEU A 245 3.79 11.05 -13.52
N MET A 246 3.05 9.93 -13.42
CA MET A 246 3.52 8.61 -13.91
C MET A 246 3.55 8.55 -15.45
N ARG A 247 2.67 9.31 -16.13
CA ARG A 247 2.49 9.34 -17.60
C ARG A 247 3.67 9.93 -18.36
N GLN A 248 4.44 10.85 -17.76
CA GLN A 248 5.45 11.61 -18.49
C GLN A 248 6.81 10.92 -18.62
N THR A 249 7.11 9.88 -17.82
CA THR A 249 8.52 9.50 -17.65
C THR A 249 8.89 8.04 -17.87
N LYS A 250 8.08 7.00 -17.60
CA LYS A 250 8.64 5.62 -17.48
C LYS A 250 7.84 4.40 -17.96
N PHE A 251 6.66 4.49 -18.57
CA PHE A 251 5.87 3.28 -18.95
C PHE A 251 6.68 2.23 -19.76
N ASP A 252 7.45 2.68 -20.76
CA ASP A 252 8.36 1.82 -21.52
C ASP A 252 9.40 1.09 -20.67
N HIS A 253 9.94 1.77 -19.65
CA HIS A 253 10.98 1.22 -18.79
C HIS A 253 10.42 0.12 -17.87
N TYR A 254 9.21 0.32 -17.35
CA TYR A 254 8.50 -0.72 -16.60
C TYR A 254 8.29 -1.96 -17.46
N LEU A 255 7.87 -1.78 -18.72
CA LEU A 255 7.68 -2.89 -19.64
C LEU A 255 8.98 -3.59 -20.02
N GLU A 256 10.06 -2.86 -20.25
CA GLU A 256 11.37 -3.43 -20.52
C GLU A 256 11.81 -4.35 -19.38
N VAL A 257 11.70 -3.87 -18.13
CA VAL A 257 12.06 -4.64 -16.94
C VAL A 257 11.15 -5.85 -16.77
N PHE A 258 9.83 -5.69 -16.96
CA PHE A 258 8.90 -6.82 -16.92
C PHE A 258 9.29 -7.90 -17.92
N GLY A 259 9.59 -7.51 -19.16
CA GLY A 259 9.96 -8.42 -20.24
C GLY A 259 11.18 -9.29 -19.93
N GLN A 260 12.15 -8.77 -19.16
CA GLN A 260 13.34 -9.52 -18.74
C GLN A 260 12.99 -10.72 -17.86
N PHE A 261 11.94 -10.61 -17.04
CA PHE A 261 11.55 -11.65 -16.09
C PHE A 261 10.50 -12.63 -16.65
N MET A 262 9.71 -12.25 -17.66
CA MET A 262 8.58 -13.07 -18.13
C MET A 262 8.98 -14.48 -18.59
N GLN A 263 10.18 -14.64 -19.14
CA GLN A 263 10.67 -15.93 -19.63
C GLN A 263 10.97 -16.92 -18.50
N SER A 264 11.17 -16.44 -17.27
CA SER A 264 11.53 -17.25 -16.10
C SER A 264 10.43 -17.27 -15.04
N ILE A 265 9.18 -17.01 -15.42
CA ILE A 265 8.05 -16.88 -14.46
C ILE A 265 7.88 -18.08 -13.52
N GLU A 266 8.20 -19.28 -13.98
CA GLU A 266 8.16 -20.51 -13.18
C GLU A 266 9.18 -20.52 -12.04
N LYS A 267 10.24 -19.71 -12.14
CA LYS A 267 11.32 -19.60 -11.16
C LYS A 267 11.16 -18.41 -10.21
N TRP A 268 10.13 -17.58 -10.39
CA TRP A 268 10.02 -16.37 -9.59
C TRP A 268 9.82 -16.70 -8.11
N ASN A 269 10.72 -16.18 -7.28
CA ASN A 269 10.55 -16.16 -5.84
C ASN A 269 9.40 -15.23 -5.39
N SER A 270 9.04 -15.32 -4.11
CA SER A 270 7.98 -14.49 -3.52
C SER A 270 8.27 -12.98 -3.62
N SER A 271 9.52 -12.55 -3.44
CA SER A 271 9.98 -11.17 -3.54
C SER A 271 9.66 -10.54 -4.90
N LEU A 272 10.01 -11.25 -5.96
CA LEU A 272 9.78 -10.84 -7.34
C LEU A 272 8.28 -10.86 -7.66
N ILE A 273 7.55 -11.90 -7.25
CA ILE A 273 6.09 -11.93 -7.39
C ILE A 273 5.44 -10.71 -6.72
N LYS A 274 5.89 -10.35 -5.52
CA LYS A 274 5.39 -9.19 -4.77
C LYS A 274 5.68 -7.89 -5.51
N ALA A 275 6.93 -7.65 -5.90
CA ALA A 275 7.33 -6.47 -6.69
C ALA A 275 6.51 -6.37 -8.00
N MET A 276 6.42 -7.47 -8.75
CA MET A 276 5.66 -7.53 -10.00
C MET A 276 4.16 -7.25 -9.77
N SER A 277 3.59 -7.72 -8.65
CA SER A 277 2.17 -7.46 -8.32
C SER A 277 1.89 -5.97 -8.18
N TYR A 278 2.74 -5.27 -7.42
CA TYR A 278 2.58 -3.86 -7.16
C TYR A 278 2.84 -3.00 -8.39
N SER A 279 3.86 -3.33 -9.17
CA SER A 279 4.14 -2.62 -10.41
C SER A 279 3.06 -2.86 -11.46
N THR A 280 2.49 -4.07 -11.54
CA THR A 280 1.31 -4.31 -12.40
C THR A 280 0.12 -3.47 -11.96
N GLY A 281 -0.07 -3.27 -10.64
CA GLY A 281 -1.12 -2.42 -10.11
C GLY A 281 -0.95 -0.97 -10.54
N ILE A 282 0.27 -0.43 -10.43
CA ILE A 282 0.61 0.90 -10.96
C ILE A 282 0.28 0.99 -12.46
N LEU A 283 0.67 0.00 -13.26
CA LEU A 283 0.43 0.00 -14.71
C LEU A 283 -1.07 -0.08 -15.05
N GLN A 284 -1.84 -0.87 -14.30
CA GLN A 284 -3.29 -0.93 -14.44
C GLN A 284 -3.91 0.46 -14.29
N TYR A 285 -3.42 1.25 -13.32
CA TYR A 285 -3.92 2.58 -13.06
C TYR A 285 -3.55 3.60 -14.13
N ILE A 286 -2.31 3.57 -14.64
CA ILE A 286 -1.90 4.37 -15.81
C ILE A 286 -2.82 4.12 -17.02
N SER A 287 -3.39 2.92 -17.11
CA SER A 287 -4.21 2.45 -18.23
C SER A 287 -5.70 2.81 -18.13
N ALA A 288 -6.15 3.48 -17.06
CA ALA A 288 -7.57 3.67 -16.79
C ALA A 288 -8.25 4.64 -17.78
N GLY A 289 -7.58 5.72 -18.23
CA GLY A 289 -8.16 6.76 -19.10
C GLY A 289 -8.27 6.46 -20.61
N GLU A 290 -9.44 6.69 -21.21
CA GLU A 290 -9.81 6.36 -22.61
C GLU A 290 -8.87 6.99 -23.67
N VAL A 291 -8.60 8.30 -23.59
CA VAL A 291 -7.70 9.01 -24.53
C VAL A 291 -6.28 8.45 -24.49
N GLN A 292 -5.84 7.94 -23.34
CA GLN A 292 -4.46 7.47 -23.14
C GLN A 292 -4.26 6.06 -23.67
N ARG A 293 -5.28 5.20 -23.55
CA ARG A 293 -5.22 3.83 -24.09
C ARG A 293 -4.88 3.80 -25.58
N GLN A 294 -5.41 4.76 -26.35
CA GLN A 294 -5.11 4.89 -27.78
C GLN A 294 -3.69 5.41 -28.04
N LYS A 295 -3.21 6.36 -27.22
CA LYS A 295 -1.86 6.93 -27.36
C LYS A 295 -0.75 5.92 -27.09
N TYR A 296 -0.96 5.00 -26.16
CA TYR A 296 0.02 4.00 -25.73
C TYR A 296 -0.37 2.57 -26.11
N LEU A 297 -1.10 2.42 -27.23
CA LEU A 297 -1.62 1.14 -27.69
C LEU A 297 -0.55 0.03 -27.71
N ASP A 298 0.62 0.28 -28.31
CA ASP A 298 1.71 -0.70 -28.40
C ASP A 298 2.23 -1.18 -27.04
N LEU A 299 2.20 -0.29 -26.04
CA LEU A 299 2.63 -0.60 -24.68
C LEU A 299 1.59 -1.44 -23.95
N HIS A 300 0.32 -1.09 -24.10
CA HIS A 300 -0.77 -1.92 -23.58
C HIS A 300 -0.79 -3.31 -24.24
N LEU A 301 -0.49 -3.41 -25.54
CA LEU A 301 -0.37 -4.70 -26.23
C LEU A 301 0.72 -5.59 -25.61
N LYS A 302 1.91 -5.04 -25.38
CA LYS A 302 2.99 -5.77 -24.69
C LYS A 302 2.58 -6.18 -23.28
N LEU A 303 1.93 -5.29 -22.54
CA LEU A 303 1.48 -5.61 -21.18
C LEU A 303 0.39 -6.69 -21.17
N ILE A 304 -0.52 -6.69 -22.15
CA ILE A 304 -1.51 -7.77 -22.34
C ILE A 304 -0.77 -9.09 -22.56
N ASP A 305 0.25 -9.12 -23.43
CA ASP A 305 1.04 -10.33 -23.67
C ASP A 305 1.73 -10.84 -22.39
N TYR A 306 2.32 -9.95 -21.60
CA TYR A 306 2.90 -10.31 -20.30
C TYR A 306 1.86 -10.79 -19.29
N THR A 307 0.70 -10.13 -19.26
CA THR A 307 -0.43 -10.53 -18.42
C THR A 307 -0.90 -11.94 -18.80
N ILE A 308 -0.92 -12.27 -20.09
CA ILE A 308 -1.27 -13.61 -20.57
C ILE A 308 -0.23 -14.64 -20.17
N ILE A 309 1.06 -14.31 -20.21
CA ILE A 309 2.14 -15.19 -19.73
C ILE A 309 1.92 -15.50 -18.23
N ILE A 310 1.63 -14.47 -17.42
CA ILE A 310 1.29 -14.62 -16.00
C ILE A 310 0.09 -15.55 -15.82
N LEU A 311 -1.00 -15.29 -16.54
CA LEU A 311 -2.24 -16.06 -16.44
C LEU A 311 -2.16 -17.45 -17.07
N LYS A 312 -1.11 -17.78 -17.83
CA LYS A 312 -0.87 -19.14 -18.35
C LYS A 312 0.21 -19.88 -17.58
N SER A 313 0.80 -19.27 -16.55
CA SER A 313 1.85 -19.88 -15.75
C SER A 313 1.36 -21.14 -15.03
N PRO A 314 2.18 -22.22 -14.99
CA PRO A 314 1.88 -23.43 -14.21
C PRO A 314 1.60 -23.16 -12.72
N ASN A 315 2.14 -22.06 -12.17
CA ASN A 315 1.99 -21.65 -10.78
C ASN A 315 0.52 -21.40 -10.40
N ILE A 316 -0.38 -21.20 -11.36
CA ILE A 316 -1.82 -21.10 -11.11
C ILE A 316 -2.37 -22.32 -10.40
N ASN A 317 -1.82 -23.52 -10.68
CA ASN A 317 -2.26 -24.72 -9.98
C ASN A 317 -1.96 -24.67 -8.47
N GLU A 318 -0.92 -23.95 -8.07
CA GLU A 318 -0.62 -23.71 -6.65
C GLU A 318 -1.64 -22.74 -6.04
N LEU A 319 -2.02 -21.68 -6.78
CA LEU A 319 -3.10 -20.77 -6.39
C LEU A 319 -4.40 -21.55 -6.11
N LEU A 320 -4.80 -22.44 -7.01
CA LEU A 320 -6.05 -23.22 -6.84
C LEU A 320 -6.05 -24.08 -5.57
N LYS A 321 -4.87 -24.52 -5.12
CA LYS A 321 -4.71 -25.33 -3.90
C LYS A 321 -4.57 -24.49 -2.64
N ALA A 322 -4.20 -23.22 -2.76
CA ALA A 322 -3.96 -22.36 -1.61
C ALA A 322 -5.28 -21.95 -0.92
N HIS A 323 -5.37 -22.12 0.40
CA HIS A 323 -6.53 -21.70 1.20
C HIS A 323 -6.42 -20.28 1.76
N VAL A 324 -5.30 -19.60 1.50
CA VAL A 324 -5.00 -18.24 1.98
C VAL A 324 -4.53 -17.42 0.79
N THR A 325 -4.88 -16.14 0.75
CA THR A 325 -4.39 -15.18 -0.24
C THR A 325 -2.86 -15.09 -0.16
N THR A 326 -2.20 -15.43 -1.26
CA THR A 326 -0.74 -15.37 -1.43
C THR A 326 -0.34 -14.14 -2.27
N ASP A 327 0.94 -13.77 -2.29
CA ASP A 327 1.43 -12.75 -3.23
C ASP A 327 1.15 -13.14 -4.70
N LEU A 328 1.17 -14.44 -5.02
CA LEU A 328 0.76 -14.96 -6.32
C LEU A 328 -0.74 -14.71 -6.59
N SER A 329 -1.59 -14.88 -5.57
CA SER A 329 -3.03 -14.55 -5.67
C SER A 329 -3.21 -13.06 -6.01
N ARG A 330 -2.44 -12.18 -5.36
CA ARG A 330 -2.46 -10.74 -5.64
C ARG A 330 -2.01 -10.45 -7.07
N LEU A 331 -0.92 -11.04 -7.54
CA LEU A 331 -0.44 -10.85 -8.93
C LEU A 331 -1.53 -11.24 -9.95
N ILE A 332 -2.14 -12.41 -9.77
CA ILE A 332 -3.17 -12.93 -10.66
C ILE A 332 -4.43 -12.05 -10.60
N TYR A 333 -4.84 -11.62 -9.40
CA TYR A 333 -5.96 -10.69 -9.25
C TYR A 333 -5.70 -9.39 -10.01
N THR A 334 -4.55 -8.75 -9.81
CA THR A 334 -4.17 -7.51 -10.52
C THR A 334 -4.13 -7.71 -12.04
N ALA A 335 -3.60 -8.85 -12.51
CA ALA A 335 -3.60 -9.23 -13.92
C ALA A 335 -5.03 -9.34 -14.51
N VAL A 336 -5.95 -10.00 -13.78
CA VAL A 336 -7.36 -10.10 -14.18
C VAL A 336 -8.02 -8.71 -14.18
N CYS A 337 -7.81 -7.90 -13.15
CA CYS A 337 -8.37 -6.55 -13.07
C CYS A 337 -7.87 -5.64 -14.18
N TYR A 338 -6.60 -5.78 -14.59
CA TYR A 338 -6.03 -5.06 -15.73
C TYR A 338 -6.76 -5.39 -17.04
N LEU A 339 -6.88 -6.68 -17.38
CA LEU A 339 -7.61 -7.10 -18.59
C LEU A 339 -9.09 -6.71 -18.53
N PHE A 340 -9.69 -6.80 -17.35
CA PHE A 340 -11.07 -6.37 -17.13
C PHE A 340 -11.25 -4.86 -17.37
N GLY A 341 -10.36 -4.02 -16.83
CA GLY A 341 -10.38 -2.57 -17.07
C GLY A 341 -10.24 -2.21 -18.55
N LEU A 342 -9.38 -2.94 -19.28
CA LEU A 342 -9.22 -2.78 -20.72
C LEU A 342 -10.44 -3.24 -21.54
N SER A 343 -11.18 -4.24 -21.06
CA SER A 343 -12.34 -4.81 -21.76
C SER A 343 -13.48 -3.81 -22.03
N PHE A 344 -13.50 -2.67 -21.34
CA PHE A 344 -14.45 -1.59 -21.60
C PHE A 344 -14.15 -0.81 -22.89
N ASP A 345 -12.92 -0.87 -23.41
CA ASP A 345 -12.56 -0.30 -24.70
C ASP A 345 -12.76 -1.35 -25.81
N PRO A 346 -13.54 -1.06 -26.87
CA PRO A 346 -13.83 -2.02 -27.94
C PRO A 346 -12.60 -2.57 -28.67
N THR A 347 -11.56 -1.75 -28.81
CA THR A 347 -10.29 -2.13 -29.48
C THR A 347 -9.61 -3.21 -28.66
N PHE A 348 -9.40 -2.95 -27.38
CA PHE A 348 -8.77 -3.90 -26.47
C PHE A 348 -9.62 -5.13 -26.22
N LEU A 349 -10.94 -5.01 -26.14
CA LEU A 349 -11.84 -6.16 -26.03
C LEU A 349 -11.69 -7.11 -27.22
N THR A 350 -11.54 -6.56 -28.44
CA THR A 350 -11.31 -7.38 -29.64
C THR A 350 -9.98 -8.12 -29.54
N ILE A 351 -8.91 -7.42 -29.16
CA ILE A 351 -7.58 -8.02 -28.95
C ILE A 351 -7.63 -9.12 -27.88
N ILE A 352 -8.27 -8.88 -26.73
CA ILE A 352 -8.37 -9.85 -25.64
C ILE A 352 -9.11 -11.11 -26.11
N LYS A 353 -10.17 -10.96 -26.93
CA LYS A 353 -10.90 -12.11 -27.50
C LYS A 353 -10.02 -12.96 -28.42
N GLU A 354 -9.17 -12.34 -29.22
CA GLU A 354 -8.24 -13.02 -30.15
C GLU A 354 -7.17 -13.84 -29.42
N LYS A 355 -6.94 -13.59 -28.12
CA LYS A 355 -5.92 -14.31 -27.32
C LYS A 355 -6.40 -15.65 -26.74
N GLU A 356 -7.65 -16.04 -27.01
CA GLU A 356 -8.23 -17.34 -26.67
C GLU A 356 -8.10 -17.73 -25.18
N LEU A 357 -8.33 -16.77 -24.28
CA LEU A 357 -8.13 -16.95 -22.83
C LEU A 357 -9.29 -17.62 -22.09
N ALA A 358 -10.32 -18.07 -22.81
CA ALA A 358 -11.54 -18.61 -22.20
C ALA A 358 -11.24 -19.78 -21.24
N GLN A 359 -10.41 -20.75 -21.66
CA GLN A 359 -10.07 -21.90 -20.82
C GLN A 359 -9.25 -21.49 -19.59
N THR A 360 -8.28 -20.58 -19.76
CA THR A 360 -7.49 -20.03 -18.65
C THR A 360 -8.39 -19.36 -17.62
N PHE A 361 -9.33 -18.53 -18.06
CA PHE A 361 -10.27 -17.89 -17.15
C PHE A 361 -11.20 -18.91 -16.49
N LEU A 362 -11.69 -19.93 -17.20
CA LEU A 362 -12.50 -20.98 -16.56
C LEU A 362 -11.74 -21.66 -15.42
N THR A 363 -10.47 -22.00 -15.61
CA THR A 363 -9.61 -22.52 -14.54
C THR A 363 -9.53 -21.57 -13.35
N LEU A 364 -9.35 -20.27 -13.58
CA LEU A 364 -9.29 -19.27 -12.50
C LEU A 364 -10.60 -19.10 -11.73
N THR A 365 -11.75 -19.49 -12.29
CA THR A 365 -13.02 -19.49 -11.55
C THR A 365 -13.11 -20.57 -10.45
N GLU A 366 -12.13 -21.46 -10.40
CA GLU A 366 -11.97 -22.48 -9.36
C GLU A 366 -11.04 -22.01 -8.22
N ALA A 367 -10.42 -20.83 -8.34
CA ALA A 367 -9.53 -20.29 -7.30
C ALA A 367 -10.28 -20.08 -5.97
N ASN A 368 -9.65 -20.34 -4.83
CA ASN A 368 -10.31 -20.14 -3.52
C ASN A 368 -10.56 -18.66 -3.18
N ASP A 369 -9.96 -17.73 -3.93
CA ASP A 369 -10.14 -16.30 -3.75
C ASP A 369 -11.40 -15.79 -4.48
N ASN A 370 -12.40 -15.33 -3.70
CA ASN A 370 -13.67 -14.83 -4.23
C ASN A 370 -13.51 -13.63 -5.17
N MET A 371 -12.52 -12.75 -4.94
CA MET A 371 -12.32 -11.55 -5.77
C MET A 371 -11.80 -11.95 -7.14
N ILE A 372 -10.86 -12.90 -7.19
CA ILE A 372 -10.38 -13.49 -8.45
C ILE A 372 -11.54 -14.15 -9.19
N GLN A 373 -12.33 -15.00 -8.52
CA GLN A 373 -13.49 -15.67 -9.16
C GLN A 373 -14.46 -14.66 -9.78
N VAL A 374 -14.82 -13.61 -9.02
CA VAL A 374 -15.77 -12.57 -9.43
C VAL A 374 -15.30 -11.86 -10.68
N ASP A 375 -14.10 -11.28 -10.67
CA ASP A 375 -13.62 -10.48 -11.80
C ASP A 375 -13.30 -11.37 -13.01
N THR A 376 -12.90 -12.62 -12.79
CA THR A 376 -12.74 -13.61 -13.85
C THR A 376 -14.09 -13.92 -14.52
N TYR A 377 -15.17 -14.09 -13.76
CA TYR A 377 -16.50 -14.29 -14.34
C TYR A 377 -16.99 -13.07 -15.11
N ARG A 378 -16.67 -11.86 -14.66
CA ARG A 378 -16.99 -10.61 -15.38
C ARG A 378 -16.20 -10.48 -16.68
N LEU A 379 -14.94 -10.89 -16.69
CA LEU A 379 -14.14 -10.91 -17.90
C LEU A 379 -14.62 -11.99 -18.90
N LEU A 380 -14.94 -13.20 -18.41
CA LEU A 380 -15.57 -14.26 -19.21
C LEU A 380 -16.86 -13.77 -19.86
N SER A 381 -17.71 -13.07 -19.10
CA SER A 381 -18.96 -12.53 -19.64
C SER A 381 -18.71 -11.46 -20.68
N MET A 382 -17.57 -10.75 -20.68
CA MET A 382 -17.23 -9.76 -21.72
C MET A 382 -16.73 -10.43 -23.01
N ILE A 383 -15.84 -11.42 -22.89
CA ILE A 383 -15.18 -12.04 -24.04
C ILE A 383 -16.06 -13.07 -24.77
N LEU A 384 -16.91 -13.80 -24.04
CA LEU A 384 -17.78 -14.82 -24.61
C LEU A 384 -19.09 -14.22 -25.12
N ASN A 385 -19.70 -14.89 -26.10
CA ASN A 385 -21.08 -14.64 -26.50
C ASN A 385 -22.07 -15.47 -25.66
N GLU A 386 -23.37 -15.18 -25.77
CA GLU A 386 -24.40 -15.86 -24.96
C GLU A 386 -24.46 -17.37 -25.20
N ASN A 387 -24.19 -17.83 -26.42
CA ASN A 387 -24.22 -19.26 -26.74
C ASN A 387 -23.03 -19.97 -26.12
N GLU A 388 -21.84 -19.38 -26.19
CA GLU A 388 -20.63 -19.89 -25.55
C GLU A 388 -20.81 -19.99 -24.03
N ILE A 389 -21.39 -18.96 -23.39
CA ILE A 389 -21.70 -18.97 -21.95
C ILE A 389 -22.62 -20.15 -21.60
N LYS A 390 -23.67 -20.40 -22.38
CA LYS A 390 -24.60 -21.52 -22.17
C LYS A 390 -23.93 -22.89 -22.28
N THR A 391 -22.86 -23.00 -23.05
CA THR A 391 -22.09 -24.24 -23.24
C THR A 391 -20.99 -24.47 -22.19
N LEU A 392 -20.76 -23.52 -21.28
CA LEU A 392 -19.80 -23.69 -20.20
C LEU A 392 -20.23 -24.79 -19.23
N ALA A 393 -19.29 -25.33 -18.46
CA ALA A 393 -19.59 -26.35 -17.45
C ALA A 393 -20.51 -25.83 -16.32
N ASN A 394 -20.57 -24.52 -16.09
CA ASN A 394 -21.35 -23.93 -15.00
C ASN A 394 -21.95 -22.54 -15.32
N PRO A 395 -22.87 -22.43 -16.29
CA PRO A 395 -23.49 -21.16 -16.68
C PRO A 395 -24.29 -20.53 -15.53
N VAL A 396 -24.88 -21.36 -14.67
CA VAL A 396 -25.70 -20.91 -13.53
C VAL A 396 -24.86 -20.17 -12.47
N LYS A 397 -23.58 -20.55 -12.28
CA LYS A 397 -22.68 -19.89 -11.33
C LYS A 397 -22.31 -18.48 -11.78
N ILE A 398 -22.13 -18.22 -13.08
CA ILE A 398 -21.94 -16.86 -13.62
C ILE A 398 -23.13 -15.98 -13.26
N THR A 399 -24.36 -16.42 -13.58
CA THR A 399 -25.57 -15.66 -13.26
C THR A 399 -25.74 -15.42 -11.76
N ARG A 400 -25.41 -16.42 -10.94
CA ARG A 400 -25.45 -16.30 -9.48
C ARG A 400 -24.48 -15.25 -8.96
N VAL A 401 -23.22 -15.28 -9.41
CA VAL A 401 -22.20 -14.31 -9.02
C VAL A 401 -22.64 -12.89 -9.35
N PHE A 402 -23.14 -12.66 -10.57
CA PHE A 402 -23.68 -11.35 -10.95
C PHE A 402 -24.86 -10.91 -10.10
N ARG A 403 -25.81 -11.81 -9.81
CA ARG A 403 -26.95 -11.51 -8.95
C ARG A 403 -26.50 -11.12 -7.55
N ASP A 404 -25.59 -11.90 -6.96
CA ASP A 404 -25.13 -11.69 -5.59
C ASP A 404 -24.34 -10.36 -5.51
N LEU A 405 -23.51 -10.02 -6.51
CA LEU A 405 -22.83 -8.73 -6.59
C LEU A 405 -23.80 -7.55 -6.72
N ILE A 406 -24.80 -7.67 -7.62
CA ILE A 406 -25.81 -6.63 -7.79
C ILE A 406 -26.55 -6.43 -6.47
N GLN A 407 -26.96 -7.51 -5.79
CA GLN A 407 -27.66 -7.43 -4.52
C GLN A 407 -26.83 -6.77 -3.42
N ILE A 408 -25.52 -7.02 -3.37
CA ILE A 408 -24.60 -6.38 -2.41
C ILE A 408 -24.46 -4.87 -2.70
N TYR A 409 -24.45 -4.46 -3.97
CA TYR A 409 -24.15 -3.09 -4.36
C TYR A 409 -25.36 -2.20 -4.61
N ILE A 410 -26.56 -2.77 -4.80
CA ILE A 410 -27.78 -2.00 -5.06
C ILE A 410 -28.16 -1.08 -3.89
N ASP A 411 -27.87 -1.52 -2.67
CA ASP A 411 -28.20 -0.78 -1.44
C ASP A 411 -27.05 0.15 -0.98
N ASN A 412 -25.92 0.16 -1.69
CA ASN A 412 -24.73 0.91 -1.30
C ASN A 412 -24.40 2.03 -2.31
N MET A 413 -24.95 3.22 -2.06
CA MET A 413 -24.71 4.44 -2.87
C MET A 413 -23.21 4.77 -3.04
N LEU A 414 -22.35 4.41 -2.09
CA LEU A 414 -20.89 4.64 -2.15
C LEU A 414 -20.17 3.70 -3.14
N ARG A 415 -20.86 2.69 -3.68
CA ARG A 415 -20.28 1.71 -4.64
C ARG A 415 -20.91 1.78 -6.02
N LYS A 416 -21.51 2.92 -6.38
CA LYS A 416 -22.19 3.15 -7.67
C LYS A 416 -21.34 2.79 -8.89
N MET A 417 -20.05 3.12 -8.91
CA MET A 417 -19.14 2.80 -10.02
C MET A 417 -18.94 1.29 -10.18
N VAL A 418 -18.81 0.55 -9.07
CA VAL A 418 -18.67 -0.92 -9.09
C VAL A 418 -19.96 -1.57 -9.61
N LEU A 419 -21.13 -1.06 -9.20
CA LEU A 419 -22.42 -1.48 -9.72
C LEU A 419 -22.53 -1.21 -11.23
N GLN A 420 -22.19 0.00 -11.69
CA GLN A 420 -22.18 0.36 -13.12
C GLN A 420 -21.27 -0.57 -13.93
N ASN A 421 -20.03 -0.78 -13.49
CA ASN A 421 -19.09 -1.68 -14.15
C ASN A 421 -19.60 -3.12 -14.17
N THR A 422 -20.30 -3.57 -13.13
CA THR A 422 -20.91 -4.92 -13.07
C THR A 422 -22.05 -5.04 -14.08
N LEU A 423 -22.91 -4.01 -14.18
CA LEU A 423 -24.00 -3.97 -15.14
C LEU A 423 -23.49 -3.91 -16.60
N LEU A 424 -22.42 -3.16 -16.85
CA LEU A 424 -21.77 -3.10 -18.18
C LEU A 424 -21.19 -4.44 -18.62
N SER A 425 -20.78 -5.30 -17.68
CA SER A 425 -20.28 -6.65 -17.98
C SER A 425 -21.39 -7.66 -18.32
N LEU A 426 -22.65 -7.34 -18.01
CA LEU A 426 -23.78 -8.18 -18.40
C LEU A 426 -24.05 -8.03 -19.89
N LYS A 427 -24.22 -9.16 -20.58
CA LYS A 427 -24.69 -9.20 -21.98
C LYS A 427 -26.15 -8.75 -22.03
N GLY A 428 -26.36 -7.44 -22.01
CA GLY A 428 -27.66 -6.80 -22.12
C GLY A 428 -27.63 -5.78 -23.26
N ARG A 429 -28.72 -5.67 -24.03
CA ARG A 429 -28.90 -4.70 -25.13
C ARG A 429 -28.91 -3.22 -24.66
N TYR A 430 -28.58 -2.95 -23.40
CA TYR A 430 -28.93 -1.73 -22.67
C TYR A 430 -27.76 -0.76 -22.47
N PHE A 431 -26.83 -0.62 -23.41
CA PHE A 431 -25.84 0.48 -23.35
C PHE A 431 -25.55 1.15 -24.71
N LYS A 432 -26.46 0.99 -25.69
CA LYS A 432 -26.50 1.91 -26.84
C LYS A 432 -26.97 3.33 -26.46
N MET A 433 -27.43 3.56 -25.23
CA MET A 433 -27.90 4.89 -24.78
C MET A 433 -26.76 5.89 -24.51
N ILE A 434 -25.59 5.47 -24.00
CA ILE A 434 -24.49 6.42 -23.72
C ILE A 434 -23.83 6.91 -25.02
N ALA A 435 -23.76 6.05 -26.05
CA ALA A 435 -23.35 6.46 -27.39
C ALA A 435 -24.38 7.39 -28.06
N ALA A 436 -25.67 7.20 -27.78
CA ALA A 436 -26.74 8.04 -28.30
C ALA A 436 -26.77 9.44 -27.66
N GLU A 437 -26.46 9.58 -26.37
CA GLU A 437 -26.37 10.88 -25.70
C GLU A 437 -25.18 11.72 -26.18
N LYS A 438 -24.04 11.11 -26.55
CA LYS A 438 -22.94 11.83 -27.21
C LYS A 438 -23.29 12.29 -28.64
N SER A 439 -24.12 11.53 -29.37
CA SER A 439 -24.57 11.92 -30.72
C SER A 439 -25.73 12.94 -30.73
N LEU A 440 -26.31 13.25 -29.57
CA LEU A 440 -27.37 14.26 -29.41
C LEU A 440 -26.83 15.62 -28.93
N ASN A 441 -25.53 15.71 -28.62
CA ASN A 441 -24.84 16.93 -28.19
C ASN A 441 -23.74 17.40 -29.18
N THR A 442 -23.74 16.86 -30.40
CA THR A 442 -23.12 17.44 -31.60
C THR A 442 -24.23 17.84 -32.56
#